data_AF-A0A832D500-F1
#
_entry.id   AF-A0A832D500-F1
#
_cell.length_a   1.000
_cell.length_b   1.000
_cell.length_c   1.000
_cell.angle_alpha   90.00
_cell.angle_beta   90.00
_cell.angle_gamma   90.00
#
_symmetry.space_group_name_H-M   'P 1'
#
loop_
_entity.id
_entity.type
_entity.pdbx_description
1 polymer ?
#
loop_
_entity_poly.entity_id
_entity_poly.type
_entity_poly.pdbx_seq_one_letter_code
_entity_poly.pdbx_strand_id
1 'polypeptide(L)'
;MPVHFGRICAANCLSDIYAMGGKPLTALSIVGFPIDTIHPNVLYHMLDGAMETFEETSVALIGGHSFKDNEIKLGFAIVGVIDPILAQELDKPQPGDILVLTKPLGTGILTFARQIGRTYEVGLNQAIEAMCRLNNSAAEAMIAAGASGAVDITGFGLFGHLIRLLRQKQLGARLFANQIPAFDQVLEAIRAGVVPGATERNREFVGEDLIVDNGVDEEWIWLGYDPQTSGGLLITISPNKLDKLLHELVSRGDQGFVIGELTEEPPAKIILTTQAKKFRTYSTLGYYDTDMNTNPNVSDQKCCCGNGTSSTTGSQALTSQKIYVDFLKSVASAGVLDPKTKELILLALVIMARCEPCIQAHYKKATQMGISQAEIDEVAWCAIAMGGAPVMMFYNEFKKKLENGELTNAPSACC
;
A
#
# COMPACT_ATOMS: atom_id res chain seq x y z
N MET A 1 -5.49 16.46 6.90
CA MET A 1 -4.74 15.21 7.14
C MET A 1 -5.56 13.92 6.96
N PRO A 2 -6.90 13.85 7.07
CA PRO A 2 -7.64 12.61 6.77
C PRO A 2 -7.55 12.13 5.30
N VAL A 3 -7.67 13.03 4.33
CA VAL A 3 -7.52 12.70 2.90
C VAL A 3 -6.13 12.10 2.60
N HIS A 4 -5.06 12.73 3.10
CA HIS A 4 -3.70 12.22 2.96
C HIS A 4 -3.52 10.84 3.61
N PHE A 5 -4.14 10.60 4.78
CA PHE A 5 -4.12 9.27 5.41
C PHE A 5 -4.67 8.20 4.44
N GLY A 6 -5.80 8.48 3.80
CA GLY A 6 -6.40 7.64 2.78
C GLY A 6 -5.48 7.36 1.60
N ARG A 7 -4.94 8.42 1.00
CA ARG A 7 -4.05 8.35 -0.16
C ARG A 7 -2.80 7.54 0.11
N ILE A 8 -2.14 7.81 1.25
CA ILE A 8 -0.93 7.12 1.70
C ILE A 8 -1.24 5.64 1.97
N CYS A 9 -2.36 5.34 2.63
CA CYS A 9 -2.78 3.97 2.91
C CYS A 9 -3.01 3.17 1.62
N ALA A 10 -3.75 3.74 0.67
CA ALA A 10 -4.01 3.11 -0.62
C ALA A 10 -2.70 2.90 -1.42
N ALA A 11 -1.83 3.91 -1.49
CA ALA A 11 -0.54 3.82 -2.16
C ALA A 11 0.35 2.72 -1.53
N ASN A 12 0.40 2.66 -0.20
CA ASN A 12 1.13 1.63 0.53
C ASN A 12 0.59 0.22 0.25
N CYS A 13 -0.73 0.03 0.27
CA CYS A 13 -1.35 -1.29 -0.01
C CYS A 13 -1.15 -1.76 -1.46
N LEU A 14 -1.01 -0.84 -2.41
CA LEU A 14 -0.73 -1.16 -3.82
C LEU A 14 0.76 -1.49 -4.06
N SER A 15 1.64 -0.99 -3.20
CA SER A 15 3.10 -1.05 -3.38
C SER A 15 3.65 -2.47 -3.52
N ASP A 16 3.19 -3.42 -2.70
CA ASP A 16 3.61 -4.84 -2.79
C ASP A 16 3.33 -5.45 -4.18
N ILE A 17 2.17 -5.12 -4.78
CA ILE A 17 1.82 -5.60 -6.12
C ILE A 17 2.77 -5.03 -7.16
N TYR A 18 3.13 -3.75 -7.03
CA TYR A 18 4.09 -3.08 -7.92
C TYR A 18 5.51 -3.60 -7.76
N ALA A 19 5.96 -3.89 -6.53
CA ALA A 19 7.27 -4.46 -6.26
C ALA A 19 7.45 -5.83 -6.93
N MET A 20 6.37 -6.62 -7.03
CA MET A 20 6.35 -7.88 -7.76
C MET A 20 6.33 -7.69 -9.29
N GLY A 21 6.08 -6.48 -9.80
CA GLY A 21 5.82 -6.23 -11.23
C GLY A 21 4.41 -6.63 -11.66
N GLY A 22 3.49 -6.75 -10.71
CA GLY A 22 2.08 -7.06 -10.95
C GLY A 22 1.24 -5.83 -11.30
N LYS A 23 0.03 -6.10 -11.81
CA LYS A 23 -1.00 -5.10 -12.06
C LYS A 23 -2.14 -5.26 -11.03
N PRO A 24 -2.38 -4.28 -10.15
CA PRO A 24 -3.52 -4.33 -9.23
C PRO A 24 -4.83 -4.16 -10.00
N LEU A 25 -5.90 -4.81 -9.52
CA LEU A 25 -7.21 -4.83 -10.20
C LEU A 25 -8.35 -4.40 -9.27
N THR A 26 -8.41 -4.97 -8.06
CA THR A 26 -9.50 -4.70 -7.11
C THR A 26 -8.98 -4.51 -5.71
N ALA A 27 -9.71 -3.72 -4.92
CA ALA A 27 -9.46 -3.47 -3.51
C ALA A 27 -10.71 -3.78 -2.67
N LEU A 28 -10.49 -4.25 -1.45
CA LEU A 28 -11.50 -4.34 -0.38
C LEU A 28 -11.01 -3.54 0.83
N SER A 29 -11.80 -2.60 1.33
CA SER A 29 -11.41 -1.81 2.51
C SER A 29 -11.50 -2.62 3.80
N ILE A 30 -10.56 -2.41 4.71
CA ILE A 30 -10.57 -2.94 6.08
C ILE A 30 -10.48 -1.73 7.01
N VAL A 31 -11.53 -1.51 7.81
CA VAL A 31 -11.67 -0.28 8.61
C VAL A 31 -11.93 -0.62 10.07
N GLY A 32 -11.03 -0.24 10.97
CA GLY A 32 -11.29 -0.12 12.40
C GLY A 32 -11.50 1.36 12.75
N PHE A 33 -12.63 1.73 13.33
CA PHE A 33 -12.91 3.15 13.61
C PHE A 33 -13.66 3.38 14.93
N PRO A 34 -13.25 4.39 15.74
CA PRO A 34 -13.89 4.70 17.01
C PRO A 34 -15.12 5.60 16.81
N ILE A 35 -16.21 5.00 16.36
CA ILE A 35 -17.45 5.72 15.99
C ILE A 35 -18.07 6.52 17.13
N ASP A 36 -17.80 6.14 18.38
CA ASP A 36 -18.35 6.83 19.57
C ASP A 36 -17.55 8.08 19.96
N THR A 37 -16.29 8.20 19.54
CA THR A 37 -15.40 9.28 19.98
C THR A 37 -14.91 10.19 18.85
N ILE A 38 -14.96 9.73 17.60
CA ILE A 38 -14.52 10.50 16.43
C ILE A 38 -15.66 10.65 15.43
N HIS A 39 -15.84 11.87 14.93
CA HIS A 39 -16.89 12.19 13.99
C HIS A 39 -16.75 11.39 12.67
N PRO A 40 -17.83 10.77 12.14
CA PRO A 40 -17.79 9.93 10.94
C PRO A 40 -17.22 10.62 9.68
N ASN A 41 -17.33 11.94 9.55
CA ASN A 41 -16.71 12.69 8.45
C ASN A 41 -15.20 12.45 8.31
N VAL A 42 -14.49 12.14 9.40
CA VAL A 42 -13.07 11.79 9.32
C VAL A 42 -12.89 10.53 8.48
N LEU A 43 -13.70 9.49 8.72
CA LEU A 43 -13.70 8.26 7.92
C LEU A 43 -14.05 8.53 6.46
N TYR A 44 -15.07 9.35 6.21
CA TYR A 44 -15.44 9.75 4.84
C TYR A 44 -14.24 10.34 4.10
N HIS A 45 -13.55 11.34 4.68
CA HIS A 45 -12.39 11.95 4.04
C HIS A 45 -11.19 11.00 3.87
N MET A 46 -11.00 10.02 4.76
CA MET A 46 -9.98 9.00 4.55
C MET A 46 -10.32 8.08 3.36
N LEU A 47 -11.59 7.66 3.24
CA LEU A 47 -12.02 6.84 2.12
C LEU A 47 -11.98 7.61 0.80
N ASP A 48 -12.37 8.89 0.83
CA ASP A 48 -12.31 9.81 -0.31
C ASP A 48 -10.88 9.92 -0.86
N GLY A 49 -9.90 10.15 0.01
CA GLY A 49 -8.49 10.15 -0.40
C GLY A 49 -8.01 8.81 -0.94
N ALA A 50 -8.44 7.68 -0.36
CA ALA A 50 -8.10 6.36 -0.91
C ALA A 50 -8.72 6.14 -2.30
N MET A 51 -9.95 6.62 -2.52
CA MET A 51 -10.64 6.55 -3.82
C MET A 51 -9.89 7.35 -4.89
N GLU A 52 -9.39 8.55 -4.57
CA GLU A 52 -8.54 9.33 -5.50
C GLU A 52 -7.36 8.47 -6.02
N THR A 53 -6.63 7.80 -5.12
CA THR A 53 -5.50 6.93 -5.49
C THR A 53 -5.92 5.72 -6.34
N PHE A 54 -7.09 5.12 -6.06
CA PHE A 54 -7.58 4.00 -6.85
C PHE A 54 -8.08 4.40 -8.24
N GLU A 55 -8.64 5.60 -8.38
CA GLU A 55 -9.05 6.17 -9.67
C GLU A 55 -7.82 6.40 -10.58
N GLU A 56 -6.71 6.89 -10.03
CA GLU A 56 -5.44 7.05 -10.76
C GLU A 56 -4.91 5.73 -11.35
N THR A 57 -5.23 4.59 -10.73
CA THR A 57 -4.69 3.26 -11.07
C THR A 57 -5.70 2.31 -11.70
N SER A 58 -6.93 2.78 -11.94
CA SER A 58 -8.06 1.95 -12.43
C SER A 58 -8.35 0.73 -11.54
N VAL A 59 -8.00 0.79 -10.26
CA VAL A 59 -8.31 -0.25 -9.27
C VAL A 59 -9.73 -0.04 -8.76
N ALA A 60 -10.56 -1.08 -8.80
CA ALA A 60 -11.93 -0.97 -8.32
C ALA A 60 -12.02 -1.30 -6.83
N LEU A 61 -12.46 -0.33 -6.01
CA LEU A 61 -12.89 -0.62 -4.64
C LEU A 61 -14.27 -1.29 -4.69
N ILE A 62 -14.30 -2.61 -4.51
CA ILE A 62 -15.50 -3.45 -4.72
C ILE A 62 -16.27 -3.77 -3.43
N GLY A 63 -15.92 -3.10 -2.33
CA GLY A 63 -16.55 -3.27 -1.02
C GLY A 63 -15.52 -3.21 0.10
N GLY A 64 -15.88 -3.80 1.24
CA GLY A 64 -14.98 -3.90 2.38
C GLY A 64 -15.70 -4.29 3.67
N HIS A 65 -14.98 -4.27 4.76
CA HIS A 65 -15.49 -4.56 6.10
C HIS A 65 -15.03 -3.48 7.08
N SER A 66 -15.96 -3.04 7.93
CA SER A 66 -15.69 -2.12 9.02
C SER A 66 -16.09 -2.72 10.36
N PHE A 67 -15.28 -2.48 11.39
CA PHE A 67 -15.55 -2.88 12.76
C PHE A 67 -15.24 -1.74 13.73
N LYS A 68 -15.86 -1.78 14.92
CA LYS A 68 -15.59 -0.83 15.98
C LYS A 68 -14.21 -1.13 16.58
N ASP A 69 -13.36 -0.11 16.66
CA ASP A 69 -12.04 -0.17 17.29
C ASP A 69 -11.82 1.14 18.05
N ASN A 70 -11.01 1.12 19.10
CA ASN A 70 -10.69 2.33 19.87
C ASN A 70 -9.67 3.23 19.13
N GLU A 71 -8.94 2.67 18.16
CA GLU A 71 -7.97 3.39 17.34
C GLU A 71 -8.40 3.36 15.87
N ILE A 72 -8.03 4.40 15.12
CA ILE A 72 -8.23 4.45 13.67
C ILE A 72 -7.27 3.47 13.01
N LYS A 73 -7.83 2.53 12.25
CA LYS A 73 -7.12 1.61 11.35
C LYS A 73 -7.81 1.64 9.99
N LEU A 74 -7.05 1.88 8.94
CA LEU A 74 -7.52 1.73 7.56
C LEU A 74 -6.46 0.95 6.80
N GLY A 75 -6.92 0.01 6.00
CA GLY A 75 -6.12 -0.80 5.11
C GLY A 75 -6.96 -1.30 3.95
N PHE A 76 -6.30 -1.89 2.96
CA PHE A 76 -6.96 -2.46 1.80
C PHE A 76 -6.37 -3.83 1.48
N ALA A 77 -7.23 -4.81 1.24
CA ALA A 77 -6.84 -6.07 0.63
C ALA A 77 -6.85 -5.88 -0.89
N ILE A 78 -5.68 -5.93 -1.51
CA ILE A 78 -5.51 -5.73 -2.95
C ILE A 78 -5.39 -7.08 -3.66
N VAL A 79 -6.10 -7.24 -4.76
CA VAL A 79 -5.95 -8.35 -5.69
C VAL A 79 -5.37 -7.82 -6.99
N GLY A 80 -4.30 -8.46 -7.47
CA GLY A 80 -3.65 -8.15 -8.73
C GLY A 80 -3.29 -9.41 -9.52
N VAL A 81 -2.79 -9.20 -10.73
CA VAL A 81 -2.29 -10.26 -11.62
C VAL A 81 -0.84 -10.00 -11.98
N ILE A 82 -0.10 -11.07 -12.24
CA ILE A 82 1.31 -11.01 -12.63
C ILE A 82 1.59 -12.07 -13.68
N ASP A 83 2.47 -11.75 -14.63
CA ASP A 83 3.03 -12.74 -15.55
C ASP A 83 4.03 -13.63 -14.79
N PRO A 84 3.82 -14.96 -14.70
CA PRO A 84 4.75 -15.85 -14.00
C PRO A 84 6.18 -15.81 -14.53
N ILE A 85 6.38 -15.53 -15.83
CA ILE A 85 7.70 -15.40 -16.42
C ILE A 85 8.37 -14.13 -15.88
N LEU A 86 7.66 -13.01 -15.87
CA LEU A 86 8.16 -11.77 -15.29
C LEU A 86 8.48 -11.91 -13.80
N ALA A 87 7.61 -12.59 -13.04
CA ALA A 87 7.84 -12.87 -11.62
C ALA A 87 9.14 -13.64 -11.40
N GLN A 88 9.45 -14.61 -12.26
CA GLN A 88 10.70 -15.35 -12.20
C GLN A 88 11.92 -14.50 -12.59
N GLU A 89 11.79 -13.60 -13.57
CA GLU A 89 12.88 -12.70 -13.96
C GLU A 89 13.21 -11.68 -12.86
N LEU A 90 12.20 -11.20 -12.13
CA LEU A 90 12.35 -10.31 -10.96
C LEU A 90 12.76 -11.03 -9.67
N ASP A 91 13.04 -12.33 -9.72
CA ASP A 91 13.48 -13.11 -8.56
C ASP A 91 14.93 -13.64 -8.73
N LYS A 92 15.71 -12.99 -9.60
CA LYS A 92 17.09 -13.40 -9.96
C LYS A 92 18.15 -12.32 -9.69
N PRO A 93 18.17 -11.66 -8.51
CA PRO A 93 19.29 -10.80 -8.17
C PRO A 93 20.58 -11.60 -8.12
N GLN A 94 21.69 -11.00 -8.56
CA GLN A 94 23.00 -11.65 -8.62
C GLN A 94 24.11 -10.73 -8.10
N PRO A 95 25.27 -11.28 -7.69
CA PRO A 95 26.43 -10.46 -7.35
C PRO A 95 26.78 -9.47 -8.46
N GLY A 96 27.08 -8.22 -8.08
CA GLY A 96 27.42 -7.13 -8.99
C GLY A 96 26.21 -6.37 -9.53
N ASP A 97 24.97 -6.79 -9.27
CA ASP A 97 23.80 -5.96 -9.56
C ASP A 97 23.83 -4.66 -8.74
N ILE A 98 23.43 -3.56 -9.36
CA ILE A 98 23.34 -2.23 -8.77
C ILE A 98 22.01 -2.09 -8.03
N LEU A 99 22.06 -1.44 -6.86
CA LEU A 99 20.90 -1.12 -6.03
C LEU A 99 20.43 0.30 -6.33
N VAL A 100 19.20 0.43 -6.81
CA VAL A 100 18.56 1.72 -7.14
C VAL A 100 17.31 1.93 -6.29
N LEU A 101 17.28 3.00 -5.51
CA LEU A 101 16.13 3.40 -4.70
C LEU A 101 15.33 4.48 -5.43
N THR A 102 14.00 4.44 -5.32
CA THR A 102 13.11 5.33 -6.11
C THR A 102 12.39 6.42 -5.29
N LYS A 103 12.57 6.43 -3.97
CA LYS A 103 12.12 7.49 -3.06
C LYS A 103 13.19 7.77 -1.99
N PRO A 104 13.33 9.02 -1.53
CA PRO A 104 14.14 9.32 -0.35
C PRO A 104 13.62 8.62 0.91
N LEU A 105 14.50 8.48 1.90
CA LEU A 105 14.20 7.91 3.22
C LEU A 105 13.95 9.00 4.26
N GLY A 106 13.23 8.64 5.33
CA GLY A 106 13.06 9.51 6.50
C GLY A 106 11.62 9.72 6.95
N THR A 107 10.65 9.02 6.34
CA THR A 107 9.23 9.25 6.64
C THR A 107 8.88 8.93 8.11
N GLY A 108 9.48 7.89 8.71
CA GLY A 108 9.22 7.49 10.08
C GLY A 108 9.71 8.51 11.10
N ILE A 109 10.95 8.98 10.93
CA ILE A 109 11.55 10.01 11.79
C ILE A 109 10.77 11.33 11.68
N LEU A 110 10.45 11.80 10.48
CA LEU A 110 9.75 13.08 10.28
C LEU A 110 8.31 13.04 10.83
N THR A 111 7.60 11.94 10.62
CA THR A 111 6.24 11.77 11.19
C THR A 111 6.28 11.65 12.71
N PHE A 112 7.26 10.94 13.27
CA PHE A 112 7.46 10.86 14.71
C PHE A 112 7.86 12.21 15.32
N ALA A 113 8.74 12.98 14.66
CA ALA A 113 9.08 14.33 15.07
C ALA A 113 7.83 15.19 15.25
N ARG A 114 6.91 15.13 14.28
CA ARG A 114 5.63 15.83 14.34
C ARG A 114 4.75 15.37 15.50
N GLN A 115 4.71 14.05 15.76
CA GLN A 115 3.94 13.47 16.88
C GLN A 115 4.42 13.97 18.23
N ILE A 116 5.74 14.18 18.41
CA ILE A 116 6.33 14.70 19.65
C ILE A 116 6.43 16.24 19.70
N GLY A 117 5.82 16.95 18.74
CA GLY A 117 5.77 18.42 18.72
C GLY A 117 7.02 19.11 18.18
N ARG A 118 7.94 18.39 17.53
CA ARG A 118 9.10 18.96 16.81
C ARG A 118 8.73 19.24 15.35
N THR A 119 9.29 20.32 14.80
CA THR A 119 8.83 20.88 13.53
C THR A 119 9.93 20.82 12.48
N TYR A 120 9.70 20.00 11.45
CA TYR A 120 10.56 19.85 10.27
C TYR A 120 9.68 19.86 9.01
N GLU A 121 8.93 20.96 8.83
CA GLU A 121 7.84 21.05 7.85
C GLU A 121 8.29 20.85 6.39
N VAL A 122 9.50 21.27 6.04
CA VAL A 122 10.01 21.12 4.66
C VAL A 122 10.18 19.64 4.35
N GLY A 123 10.89 18.91 5.21
CA GLY A 123 11.05 17.47 5.10
C GLY A 123 9.72 16.73 5.19
N LEU A 124 8.86 17.10 6.14
CA LEU A 124 7.57 16.44 6.36
C LEU A 124 6.65 16.58 5.15
N ASN A 125 6.59 17.75 4.51
CA ASN A 125 5.77 17.94 3.32
C ASN A 125 6.30 17.12 2.13
N GLN A 126 7.62 17.10 1.91
CA GLN A 126 8.23 16.22 0.91
C GLN A 126 7.92 14.74 1.18
N ALA A 127 7.99 14.32 2.44
CA ALA A 127 7.65 12.96 2.86
C ALA A 127 6.17 12.65 2.58
N ILE A 128 5.23 13.55 2.90
CA ILE A 128 3.81 13.36 2.61
C ILE A 128 3.55 13.19 1.12
N GLU A 129 4.15 14.05 0.28
CA GLU A 129 4.04 13.94 -1.18
C GLU A 129 4.60 12.62 -1.70
N ALA A 130 5.79 12.23 -1.23
CA ALA A 130 6.41 10.97 -1.60
C ALA A 130 5.61 9.75 -1.14
N MET A 131 4.99 9.80 0.05
CA MET A 131 4.13 8.72 0.57
C MET A 131 2.82 8.59 -0.23
N CYS A 132 2.30 9.69 -0.76
CA CYS A 132 1.12 9.68 -1.65
C CYS A 132 1.45 9.18 -3.06
N ARG A 133 2.69 9.32 -3.53
CA ARG A 133 3.11 8.86 -4.88
C ARG A 133 3.08 7.34 -4.98
N LEU A 134 2.45 6.83 -6.03
CA LEU A 134 2.40 5.41 -6.36
C LEU A 134 3.74 4.89 -6.89
N ASN A 135 4.00 3.59 -6.69
CA ASN A 135 5.17 2.90 -7.25
C ASN A 135 4.90 2.31 -8.66
N ASN A 136 3.79 2.66 -9.32
CA ASN A 136 3.40 2.11 -10.63
C ASN A 136 4.40 2.48 -11.74
N SER A 137 4.77 3.77 -11.83
CA SER A 137 5.73 4.26 -12.83
C SER A 137 7.11 3.61 -12.64
N ALA A 138 7.55 3.44 -11.39
CA ALA A 138 8.79 2.76 -11.05
C ALA A 138 8.76 1.27 -11.40
N ALA A 139 7.62 0.60 -11.17
CA ALA A 139 7.43 -0.79 -11.56
C ALA A 139 7.43 -0.97 -13.09
N GLU A 140 6.77 -0.09 -13.83
CA GLU A 140 6.83 -0.12 -15.29
C GLU A 140 8.25 0.12 -15.82
N ALA A 141 8.99 1.05 -15.21
CA ALA A 141 10.38 1.33 -15.56
C ALA A 141 11.30 0.13 -15.30
N MET A 142 11.18 -0.52 -14.15
CA MET A 142 12.02 -1.67 -13.80
C MET A 142 11.76 -2.88 -14.72
N ILE A 143 10.48 -3.10 -15.09
CA ILE A 143 10.09 -4.13 -16.06
C ILE A 143 10.67 -3.80 -17.43
N ALA A 144 10.48 -2.56 -17.92
CA ALA A 144 10.97 -2.13 -19.22
C ALA A 144 12.50 -2.23 -19.33
N ALA A 145 13.22 -1.91 -18.25
CA ALA A 145 14.67 -2.01 -18.17
C ALA A 145 15.18 -3.45 -18.05
N GLY A 146 14.33 -4.38 -17.59
CA GLY A 146 14.70 -5.77 -17.32
C GLY A 146 15.54 -5.89 -16.05
N ALA A 147 15.05 -5.30 -14.96
CA ALA A 147 15.57 -5.46 -13.61
C ALA A 147 15.63 -6.94 -13.20
N SER A 148 16.54 -7.27 -12.29
CA SER A 148 16.72 -8.62 -11.75
C SER A 148 15.90 -8.88 -10.49
N GLY A 149 15.36 -7.81 -9.89
CA GLY A 149 14.44 -7.88 -8.77
C GLY A 149 14.10 -6.53 -8.18
N ALA A 150 13.11 -6.54 -7.29
CA ALA A 150 12.68 -5.37 -6.56
C ALA A 150 11.99 -5.75 -5.26
N VAL A 151 12.13 -4.87 -4.26
CA VAL A 151 11.36 -4.89 -3.02
C VAL A 151 10.93 -3.47 -2.70
N ASP A 152 9.77 -3.26 -2.09
CA ASP A 152 9.41 -1.94 -1.59
C ASP A 152 9.95 -1.72 -0.17
N ILE A 153 10.44 -0.50 0.09
CA ILE A 153 10.98 -0.15 1.39
C ILE A 153 9.84 0.41 2.24
N THR A 154 9.42 -0.40 3.22
CA THR A 154 8.32 -0.08 4.15
C THR A 154 8.76 -0.14 5.62
N GLY A 155 7.96 -0.72 6.51
CA GLY A 155 8.11 -0.62 7.97
C GLY A 155 9.39 -1.22 8.55
N PHE A 156 10.09 -2.10 7.83
CA PHE A 156 11.40 -2.64 8.25
C PHE A 156 12.59 -1.72 7.96
N GLY A 157 12.36 -0.59 7.29
CA GLY A 157 13.41 0.31 6.82
C GLY A 157 14.26 -0.31 5.71
N LEU A 158 15.23 0.46 5.22
CA LEU A 158 16.10 0.04 4.12
C LEU A 158 16.89 -1.22 4.50
N PHE A 159 17.54 -1.21 5.66
CA PHE A 159 18.39 -2.32 6.08
C PHE A 159 17.59 -3.59 6.39
N GLY A 160 16.41 -3.46 7.01
CA GLY A 160 15.57 -4.60 7.33
C GLY A 160 15.00 -5.30 6.09
N HIS A 161 14.60 -4.55 5.07
CA HIS A 161 14.16 -5.13 3.81
C HIS A 161 15.31 -5.72 2.99
N LEU A 162 16.43 -5.00 2.90
CA LEU A 162 17.62 -5.49 2.20
C LEU A 162 18.15 -6.77 2.84
N ILE A 163 18.29 -6.84 4.18
CA ILE A 163 18.84 -8.04 4.82
C ILE A 163 17.96 -9.28 4.61
N ARG A 164 16.64 -9.12 4.51
CA ARG A 164 15.73 -10.24 4.18
C ARG A 164 16.03 -10.80 2.80
N LEU A 165 16.19 -9.92 1.80
CA LEU A 165 16.59 -10.31 0.44
C LEU A 165 17.94 -11.04 0.46
N LEU A 166 18.94 -10.46 1.13
CA LEU A 166 20.30 -11.01 1.22
C LEU A 166 20.34 -12.39 1.89
N ARG A 167 19.63 -12.57 3.01
CA ARG A 167 19.51 -13.87 3.71
C ARG A 167 18.84 -14.92 2.83
N GLN A 168 17.78 -14.56 2.11
CA GLN A 168 17.05 -15.48 1.23
C GLN A 168 17.89 -15.89 0.01
N LYS A 169 18.64 -14.96 -0.56
CA LYS A 169 19.42 -15.17 -1.79
C LYS A 169 20.87 -15.57 -1.56
N GLN A 170 21.34 -15.57 -0.31
CA GLN A 170 22.74 -15.82 0.06
C GLN A 170 23.69 -14.85 -0.65
N LEU A 171 23.35 -13.55 -0.62
CA LEU A 171 24.14 -12.46 -1.19
C LEU A 171 24.59 -11.50 -0.09
N GLY A 172 25.63 -10.73 -0.34
CA GLY A 172 25.98 -9.53 0.43
C GLY A 172 25.50 -8.26 -0.27
N ALA A 173 25.61 -7.11 0.41
CA ALA A 173 25.47 -5.81 -0.23
C ALA A 173 26.49 -4.82 0.30
N ARG A 174 26.90 -3.89 -0.57
CA ARG A 174 27.65 -2.69 -0.20
C ARG A 174 26.79 -1.47 -0.50
N LEU A 175 26.49 -0.68 0.53
CA LEU A 175 25.77 0.57 0.45
C LEU A 175 26.71 1.75 0.64
N PHE A 176 26.46 2.83 -0.10
CA PHE A 176 27.23 4.07 -0.03
C PHE A 176 26.43 5.09 0.78
N ALA A 177 26.83 5.33 2.03
CA ALA A 177 26.08 6.15 2.99
C ALA A 177 25.71 7.53 2.43
N ASN A 178 26.66 8.19 1.77
CA ASN A 178 26.49 9.52 1.17
C ASN A 178 25.67 9.54 -0.13
N GLN A 179 25.27 8.39 -0.67
CA GLN A 179 24.40 8.28 -1.84
C GLN A 179 22.97 7.86 -1.47
N ILE A 180 22.72 7.52 -0.21
CA ILE A 180 21.36 7.21 0.26
C ILE A 180 20.55 8.52 0.23
N PRO A 181 19.46 8.59 -0.54
CA PRO A 181 18.63 9.78 -0.59
C PRO A 181 17.87 9.95 0.72
N ALA A 182 17.89 11.15 1.27
CA ALA A 182 17.20 11.53 2.51
C ALA A 182 16.28 12.72 2.24
N PHE A 183 15.11 12.77 2.89
CA PHE A 183 14.29 13.99 2.88
C PHE A 183 15.01 15.13 3.59
N ASP A 184 14.65 16.37 3.23
CA ASP A 184 15.16 17.54 3.94
C ASP A 184 14.95 17.42 5.45
N GLN A 185 15.87 17.99 6.23
CA GLN A 185 15.74 18.10 7.69
C GLN A 185 15.76 16.76 8.46
N VAL A 186 15.76 15.59 7.80
CA VAL A 186 15.69 14.31 8.52
C VAL A 186 17.00 14.01 9.25
N LEU A 187 18.15 14.29 8.64
CA LEU A 187 19.45 14.05 9.28
C LEU A 187 19.62 14.96 10.50
N GLU A 188 19.16 16.20 10.41
CA GLU A 188 19.09 17.15 11.53
C GLU A 188 18.17 16.64 12.65
N ALA A 189 17.02 16.06 12.30
CA ALA A 189 16.12 15.45 13.27
C ALA A 189 16.80 14.28 14.00
N ILE A 190 17.51 13.42 13.28
CA ILE A 190 18.27 12.30 13.86
C ILE A 190 19.37 12.82 14.79
N ARG A 191 20.17 13.80 14.35
CA ARG A 191 21.22 14.44 15.18
C ARG A 191 20.63 15.10 16.44
N ALA A 192 19.39 15.56 16.38
CA ALA A 192 18.65 16.08 17.53
C ALA A 192 18.04 14.98 18.43
N GLY A 193 18.32 13.71 18.16
CA GLY A 193 17.84 12.55 18.94
C GLY A 193 16.40 12.14 18.65
N VAL A 194 15.84 12.50 17.49
CA VAL A 194 14.51 12.05 17.08
C VAL A 194 14.61 10.65 16.47
N VAL A 195 14.36 9.63 17.28
CA VAL A 195 14.38 8.22 16.85
C VAL A 195 13.11 7.53 17.34
N PRO A 196 12.21 7.09 16.45
CA PRO A 196 11.04 6.30 16.84
C PRO A 196 11.45 4.91 17.36
N GLY A 197 10.69 4.37 18.32
CA GLY A 197 10.96 3.00 18.84
C GLY A 197 10.86 1.89 17.78
N ALA A 198 10.17 2.14 16.67
CA ALA A 198 10.17 1.23 15.53
C ALA A 198 11.54 1.13 14.84
N THR A 199 12.32 2.21 14.80
CA THR A 199 13.69 2.23 14.29
C THR A 199 14.62 1.37 15.16
N GLU A 200 14.46 1.42 16.48
CA GLU A 200 15.21 0.56 17.40
C GLU A 200 14.89 -0.93 17.18
N ARG A 201 13.61 -1.29 17.01
CA ARG A 201 13.22 -2.67 16.66
C ARG A 201 13.81 -3.13 15.33
N ASN A 202 13.89 -2.25 14.33
CA ASN A 202 14.53 -2.56 13.05
C ASN A 202 16.05 -2.78 13.23
N ARG A 203 16.70 -1.99 14.08
CA ARG A 203 18.11 -2.19 14.45
C ARG A 203 18.34 -3.54 15.12
N GLU A 204 17.49 -3.93 16.07
CA GLU A 204 17.55 -5.24 16.73
C GLU A 204 17.36 -6.39 15.72
N PHE A 205 16.43 -6.25 14.77
CA PHE A 205 16.15 -7.26 13.73
C PHE A 205 17.33 -7.48 12.77
N VAL A 206 18.01 -6.39 12.38
CA VAL A 206 19.21 -6.49 11.52
C VAL A 206 20.39 -7.02 12.34
N GLY A 207 20.54 -6.59 13.59
CA GLY A 207 21.54 -7.13 14.52
C GLY A 207 22.97 -7.01 13.98
N GLU A 208 23.72 -8.11 14.05
CA GLU A 208 25.13 -8.19 13.62
C GLU A 208 25.30 -8.29 12.09
N ASP A 209 24.21 -8.17 11.31
CA ASP A 209 24.29 -8.26 9.86
C ASP A 209 24.66 -6.94 9.18
N LEU A 210 24.69 -5.84 9.91
CA LEU A 210 25.23 -4.57 9.43
C LEU A 210 26.70 -4.41 9.86
N ILE A 211 27.58 -4.24 8.89
CA ILE A 211 28.99 -3.88 9.07
C ILE A 211 29.13 -2.42 8.63
N VAL A 212 29.60 -1.56 9.53
CA VAL A 212 29.77 -0.13 9.26
C VAL A 212 31.26 0.19 9.19
N ASP A 213 31.70 0.73 8.06
CA ASP A 213 33.08 1.19 7.90
C ASP A 213 33.38 2.44 8.73
N ASN A 214 34.66 2.62 9.06
CA ASN A 214 35.13 3.83 9.73
C ASN A 214 34.78 5.10 8.93
N GLY A 215 34.24 6.10 9.62
CA GLY A 215 33.93 7.41 9.05
C GLY A 215 32.52 7.54 8.45
N VAL A 216 31.65 6.54 8.61
CA VAL A 216 30.21 6.72 8.37
C VAL A 216 29.59 7.42 9.58
N ASP A 217 28.94 8.57 9.35
CA ASP A 217 28.23 9.29 10.42
C ASP A 217 27.01 8.51 10.91
N GLU A 218 26.71 8.59 12.22
CA GLU A 218 25.64 7.81 12.85
C GLU A 218 24.26 8.07 12.25
N GLU A 219 23.98 9.29 11.79
CA GLU A 219 22.69 9.62 11.20
C GLU A 219 22.33 8.76 9.98
N TRP A 220 23.32 8.32 9.20
CA TRP A 220 23.08 7.43 8.05
C TRP A 220 22.72 6.01 8.49
N ILE A 221 23.28 5.57 9.62
CA ILE A 221 22.96 4.27 10.21
C ILE A 221 21.51 4.28 10.70
N TRP A 222 21.12 5.31 11.45
CA TRP A 222 19.76 5.48 11.95
C TRP A 222 18.74 5.68 10.84
N LEU A 223 19.08 6.43 9.79
CA LEU A 223 18.23 6.60 8.61
C LEU A 223 17.94 5.26 7.91
N GLY A 224 18.92 4.37 7.80
CA GLY A 224 18.73 3.06 7.18
C GLY A 224 17.82 2.11 7.99
N TYR A 225 17.69 2.33 9.30
CA TYR A 225 16.75 1.62 10.17
C TYR A 225 15.35 2.26 10.22
N ASP A 226 15.19 3.50 9.76
CA ASP A 226 13.94 4.23 9.85
C ASP A 226 12.81 3.49 9.12
N PRO A 227 11.67 3.18 9.79
CA PRO A 227 10.52 2.61 9.12
C PRO A 227 9.99 3.58 8.06
N GLN A 228 9.83 3.09 6.84
CA GLN A 228 9.24 3.88 5.77
C GLN A 228 7.75 3.56 5.65
N THR A 229 6.89 4.57 5.66
CA THR A 229 5.49 4.39 5.26
C THR A 229 5.41 4.66 3.76
N SER A 230 4.80 3.78 2.96
CA SER A 230 4.65 3.98 1.50
C SER A 230 5.96 4.40 0.80
N GLY A 231 7.07 3.76 1.14
CA GLY A 231 8.38 4.09 0.56
C GLY A 231 8.51 3.67 -0.90
N GLY A 232 9.72 3.86 -1.43
CA GLY A 232 10.02 3.54 -2.83
C GLY A 232 10.36 2.08 -3.04
N LEU A 233 10.44 1.68 -4.30
CA LEU A 233 11.09 0.45 -4.72
C LEU A 233 12.62 0.56 -4.56
N LEU A 234 13.22 -0.50 -4.02
CA LEU A 234 14.64 -0.83 -4.12
C LEU A 234 14.79 -1.88 -5.22
N ILE A 235 15.35 -1.47 -6.34
CA ILE A 235 15.49 -2.26 -7.56
C ILE A 235 16.92 -2.78 -7.66
N THR A 236 17.07 -4.06 -7.98
CA THR A 236 18.36 -4.67 -8.35
C THR A 236 18.45 -4.74 -9.87
N ILE A 237 19.58 -4.32 -10.44
CA ILE A 237 19.75 -4.33 -11.89
C ILE A 237 21.21 -4.53 -12.31
N SER A 238 21.43 -5.31 -13.38
CA SER A 238 22.76 -5.45 -13.96
C SER A 238 23.36 -4.09 -14.36
N PRO A 239 24.67 -3.85 -14.14
CA PRO A 239 25.33 -2.59 -14.50
C PRO A 239 25.11 -2.16 -15.95
N ASN A 240 25.06 -3.11 -16.89
CA ASN A 240 24.86 -2.84 -18.32
C ASN A 240 23.45 -2.31 -18.67
N LYS A 241 22.47 -2.50 -17.78
CA LYS A 241 21.09 -2.04 -17.95
C LYS A 241 20.76 -0.81 -17.09
N LEU A 242 21.69 -0.34 -16.26
CA LEU A 242 21.48 0.77 -15.34
C LEU A 242 21.04 2.05 -16.06
N ASP A 243 21.74 2.46 -17.12
CA ASP A 243 21.39 3.68 -17.87
C ASP A 243 19.98 3.61 -18.47
N LYS A 244 19.56 2.41 -18.90
CA LYS A 244 18.19 2.17 -19.40
C LYS A 244 17.16 2.35 -18.29
N LEU A 245 17.41 1.79 -17.10
CA LEU A 245 16.51 1.96 -15.96
C LEU A 245 16.36 3.43 -15.56
N LEU A 246 17.48 4.14 -15.43
CA LEU A 246 17.45 5.54 -15.01
C LEU A 246 16.74 6.41 -16.06
N HIS A 247 16.92 6.13 -17.35
CA HIS A 247 16.13 6.76 -18.41
C HIS A 247 14.64 6.47 -18.25
N GLU A 248 14.25 5.19 -18.14
CA GLU A 248 12.84 4.80 -18.03
C GLU A 248 12.16 5.45 -16.81
N LEU A 249 12.84 5.50 -15.66
CA LEU A 249 12.35 6.19 -14.46
C LEU A 249 12.09 7.67 -14.74
N VAL A 250 13.08 8.40 -15.25
CA VAL A 250 12.96 9.84 -15.54
C VAL A 250 11.88 10.11 -16.58
N SER A 251 11.79 9.29 -17.64
CA SER A 251 10.79 9.44 -18.70
C SER A 251 9.35 9.26 -18.21
N ARG A 252 9.17 8.55 -17.08
CA ARG A 252 7.87 8.31 -16.42
C ARG A 252 7.62 9.25 -15.24
N GLY A 253 8.47 10.26 -15.04
CA GLY A 253 8.34 11.24 -13.96
C GLY A 253 8.84 10.75 -12.60
N ASP A 254 9.58 9.64 -12.56
CA ASP A 254 10.16 9.08 -11.34
C ASP A 254 11.65 9.40 -11.20
N GLN A 255 12.19 9.04 -10.04
CA GLN A 255 13.59 9.25 -9.66
C GLN A 255 14.30 7.92 -9.43
N GLY A 256 15.61 7.88 -9.67
CA GLY A 256 16.44 6.71 -9.39
C GLY A 256 17.75 7.12 -8.72
N PHE A 257 17.93 6.67 -7.47
CA PHE A 257 19.12 6.91 -6.67
C PHE A 257 19.95 5.64 -6.60
N VAL A 258 21.15 5.65 -7.19
CA VAL A 258 22.08 4.53 -7.04
C VAL A 258 22.66 4.60 -5.63
N ILE A 259 22.38 3.59 -4.81
CA ILE A 259 22.77 3.59 -3.39
C ILE A 259 23.80 2.51 -3.03
N GLY A 260 24.11 1.61 -3.96
CA GLY A 260 24.96 0.46 -3.66
C GLY A 260 25.02 -0.59 -4.75
N GLU A 261 25.59 -1.73 -4.40
CA GLU A 261 25.71 -2.92 -5.23
C GLU A 261 25.52 -4.18 -4.38
N LEU A 262 24.99 -5.25 -4.98
CA LEU A 262 25.02 -6.58 -4.40
C LEU A 262 26.42 -7.17 -4.54
N THR A 263 26.85 -7.91 -3.53
CA THR A 263 28.15 -8.57 -3.49
C THR A 263 27.98 -10.06 -3.28
N GLU A 264 28.99 -10.84 -3.64
CA GLU A 264 29.02 -12.28 -3.31
C GLU A 264 29.33 -12.48 -1.82
N GLU A 265 30.30 -11.72 -1.30
CA GLU A 265 30.80 -11.83 0.06
C GLU A 265 30.78 -10.46 0.79
N PRO A 266 30.64 -10.44 2.13
CA PRO A 266 30.18 -11.56 2.95
C PRO A 266 28.66 -11.80 2.74
N PRO A 267 28.19 -13.06 2.63
CA PRO A 267 26.79 -13.35 2.41
C PRO A 267 25.96 -12.99 3.64
N ALA A 268 24.71 -12.61 3.42
CA ALA A 268 23.79 -12.17 4.45
C ALA A 268 24.35 -11.03 5.31
N LYS A 269 25.13 -10.12 4.71
CA LYS A 269 25.67 -8.92 5.37
C LYS A 269 25.47 -7.68 4.51
N ILE A 270 25.24 -6.55 5.18
CA ILE A 270 25.22 -5.22 4.58
C ILE A 270 26.49 -4.51 5.04
N ILE A 271 27.32 -4.06 4.10
CA ILE A 271 28.45 -3.18 4.37
C ILE A 271 28.02 -1.75 4.05
N LEU A 272 28.02 -0.88 5.05
CA LEU A 272 27.77 0.56 4.88
C LEU A 272 29.10 1.30 4.87
N THR A 273 29.39 2.03 3.79
CA THR A 273 30.67 2.70 3.59
C THR A 273 30.52 4.11 3.03
N THR A 274 31.51 4.97 3.24
CA THR A 274 31.64 6.28 2.58
C THR A 274 32.42 6.20 1.26
N GLN A 275 33.06 5.06 0.99
CA GLN A 275 33.86 4.84 -0.22
C GLN A 275 32.96 4.54 -1.43
N ALA A 276 32.37 5.60 -1.97
CA ALA A 276 31.51 5.53 -3.14
C ALA A 276 32.30 5.17 -4.41
N LYS A 277 31.78 4.22 -5.19
CA LYS A 277 32.08 4.16 -6.63
C LYS A 277 31.34 5.30 -7.33
N LYS A 278 31.98 5.95 -8.30
CA LYS A 278 31.34 6.99 -9.12
C LYS A 278 30.32 6.32 -10.05
N PHE A 279 29.07 6.26 -9.61
CA PHE A 279 27.92 5.94 -10.46
C PHE A 279 27.23 7.24 -10.91
N ARG A 280 26.62 7.22 -12.09
CA ARG A 280 25.73 8.31 -12.52
C ARG A 280 24.39 8.15 -11.81
N THR A 281 23.89 9.24 -11.24
CA THR A 281 22.55 9.34 -10.68
C THR A 281 21.76 10.29 -11.56
N TYR A 282 20.50 9.97 -11.87
CA TYR A 282 19.62 10.89 -12.60
C TYR A 282 18.42 11.21 -11.71
N SER A 283 18.26 12.50 -11.37
CA SER A 283 17.03 13.05 -10.83
C SER A 283 16.31 13.84 -11.93
N THR A 284 14.99 13.87 -11.88
CA THR A 284 14.22 14.86 -12.63
C THR A 284 14.65 16.26 -12.17
N LEU A 285 15.01 17.12 -13.14
CA LEU A 285 15.32 18.54 -12.92
C LEU A 285 14.17 19.19 -12.13
N GLY A 286 14.42 19.51 -10.86
CA GLY A 286 13.47 20.20 -9.99
C GLY A 286 13.25 19.57 -8.61
N TYR A 287 14.31 19.14 -7.91
CA TYR A 287 14.35 19.15 -6.44
C TYR A 287 15.81 18.96 -5.99
N TYR A 288 16.35 19.94 -5.25
CA TYR A 288 17.75 20.12 -4.81
C TYR A 288 18.77 20.57 -5.87
N ASP A 289 18.83 21.88 -6.07
CA ASP A 289 20.12 22.56 -6.25
C ASP A 289 20.09 23.86 -5.42
N THR A 290 20.63 23.80 -4.20
CA THR A 290 20.90 24.99 -3.40
C THR A 290 22.28 25.51 -3.79
N ASP A 291 22.35 26.37 -4.79
CA ASP A 291 23.46 27.31 -4.91
C ASP A 291 23.01 28.64 -5.53
N MET A 292 23.06 29.65 -4.65
CA MET A 292 23.32 31.07 -4.84
C MET A 292 22.86 31.78 -6.14
N ASN A 293 21.90 32.69 -5.92
CA ASN A 293 21.97 34.10 -6.33
C ASN A 293 22.07 34.38 -7.85
N THR A 294 20.92 34.65 -8.49
CA THR A 294 20.71 35.84 -9.34
C THR A 294 19.28 35.89 -9.86
N ASN A 295 18.61 37.00 -9.57
CA ASN A 295 17.33 37.38 -10.16
C ASN A 295 17.59 37.83 -11.63
N PRO A 296 16.75 37.46 -12.61
CA PRO A 296 15.99 38.54 -13.23
C PRO A 296 14.56 38.16 -13.69
N ASN A 297 13.68 39.14 -13.50
CA ASN A 297 12.38 39.34 -14.17
C ASN A 297 12.27 38.76 -15.57
N VAL A 298 11.18 38.00 -15.83
CA VAL A 298 10.50 38.02 -17.13
C VAL A 298 8.98 37.97 -16.93
N SER A 299 8.33 38.87 -17.63
CA SER A 299 6.94 39.29 -17.68
C SER A 299 5.94 38.28 -18.24
N ASP A 300 4.69 38.45 -17.80
CA ASP A 300 3.41 38.14 -18.46
C ASP A 300 3.47 37.60 -19.90
N GLN A 301 2.99 36.37 -20.08
CA GLN A 301 2.46 35.93 -21.37
C GLN A 301 1.21 35.05 -21.19
N LYS A 302 0.06 35.66 -21.50
CA LYS A 302 -1.25 35.02 -21.70
C LYS A 302 -1.22 34.13 -22.97
N CYS A 303 -1.80 32.93 -22.89
CA CYS A 303 -2.41 32.23 -24.03
C CYS A 303 -3.58 31.37 -23.48
N CYS A 304 -4.84 31.81 -23.60
CA CYS A 304 -5.82 31.61 -24.69
C CYS A 304 -6.23 30.13 -24.93
N CYS A 305 -7.50 29.85 -24.62
CA CYS A 305 -8.18 28.56 -24.58
C CYS A 305 -8.26 27.81 -25.92
N GLY A 306 -8.41 26.47 -25.85
CA GLY A 306 -8.81 25.62 -26.97
C GLY A 306 -9.09 24.15 -26.56
N ASN A 307 -10.38 23.83 -26.40
CA ASN A 307 -11.02 22.57 -26.01
C ASN A 307 -10.39 21.23 -26.49
N GLY A 308 -10.26 20.30 -25.54
CA GLY A 308 -11.15 19.13 -25.47
C GLY A 308 -10.79 17.88 -26.28
N THR A 309 -10.13 16.93 -25.61
CA THR A 309 -10.52 15.50 -25.61
C THR A 309 -10.02 14.87 -24.31
N SER A 310 -10.92 14.67 -23.35
CA SER A 310 -10.69 13.91 -22.12
C SER A 310 -10.55 12.42 -22.46
N SER A 311 -9.33 11.89 -22.39
CA SER A 311 -9.03 10.47 -22.58
C SER A 311 -9.38 9.66 -21.32
N THR A 312 -10.52 8.98 -21.36
CA THR A 312 -10.76 7.57 -20.95
C THR A 312 -9.90 6.92 -19.84
N THR A 313 -9.74 7.55 -18.67
CA THR A 313 -9.16 6.88 -17.47
C THR A 313 -10.23 6.29 -16.54
N GLY A 314 -11.42 6.91 -16.44
CA GLY A 314 -12.52 6.40 -15.62
C GLY A 314 -13.22 5.13 -16.15
N SER A 315 -12.90 4.68 -17.36
CA SER A 315 -13.62 3.58 -18.03
C SER A 315 -13.36 2.23 -17.38
N GLN A 316 -12.16 1.93 -16.88
CA GLN A 316 -11.83 0.57 -16.39
C GLN A 316 -12.33 0.30 -14.98
N ALA A 317 -12.16 1.22 -14.03
CA ALA A 317 -12.69 1.06 -12.67
C ALA A 317 -14.23 0.93 -12.66
N LEU A 318 -14.92 1.79 -13.43
CA LEU A 318 -16.37 1.71 -13.63
C LEU A 318 -16.78 0.41 -14.34
N THR A 319 -15.96 -0.09 -15.26
CA THR A 319 -16.21 -1.38 -15.93
C THR A 319 -16.06 -2.54 -14.95
N SER A 320 -15.03 -2.57 -14.11
CA SER A 320 -14.83 -3.62 -13.10
C SER A 320 -15.93 -3.60 -12.03
N GLN A 321 -16.31 -2.42 -11.54
CA GLN A 321 -17.44 -2.28 -10.61
C GLN A 321 -18.75 -2.74 -11.25
N LYS A 322 -19.00 -2.35 -12.50
CA LYS A 322 -20.17 -2.80 -13.26
C LYS A 322 -20.16 -4.31 -13.47
N ILE A 323 -19.03 -4.91 -13.83
CA ILE A 323 -18.89 -6.36 -13.99
C ILE A 323 -19.20 -7.08 -12.67
N TYR A 324 -18.72 -6.57 -11.53
CA TYR A 324 -19.00 -7.16 -10.23
C TYR A 324 -20.48 -7.03 -9.84
N VAL A 325 -21.09 -5.86 -10.06
CA VAL A 325 -22.53 -5.65 -9.83
C VAL A 325 -23.37 -6.54 -10.76
N ASP A 326 -22.98 -6.67 -12.03
CA ASP A 326 -23.64 -7.53 -13.01
C ASP A 326 -23.46 -9.01 -12.62
N PHE A 327 -22.29 -9.39 -12.08
CA PHE A 327 -22.07 -10.71 -11.47
C PHE A 327 -23.03 -10.94 -10.30
N LEU A 328 -23.12 -10.03 -9.32
CA LEU A 328 -24.05 -10.16 -8.18
C LEU A 328 -25.52 -10.26 -8.64
N LYS A 329 -25.91 -9.46 -9.64
CA LYS A 329 -27.24 -9.56 -10.27
C LYS A 329 -27.44 -10.90 -10.96
N SER A 330 -26.43 -11.41 -11.68
CA SER A 330 -26.50 -12.71 -12.35
C SER A 330 -26.63 -13.86 -11.34
N VAL A 331 -25.92 -13.77 -10.21
CA VAL A 331 -26.01 -14.72 -9.12
C VAL A 331 -27.44 -14.71 -8.56
N ALA A 332 -28.03 -13.54 -8.33
CA ALA A 332 -29.39 -13.41 -7.81
C ALA A 332 -30.51 -13.76 -8.83
N SER A 333 -30.23 -13.71 -10.13
CA SER A 333 -31.21 -14.01 -11.18
C SER A 333 -31.55 -15.50 -11.30
N ALA A 334 -32.70 -15.85 -11.86
CA ALA A 334 -33.06 -17.26 -12.11
C ALA A 334 -32.07 -17.92 -13.09
N GLY A 335 -31.66 -19.15 -12.80
CA GLY A 335 -30.77 -19.95 -13.66
C GLY A 335 -31.08 -21.43 -13.52
N VAL A 336 -30.06 -22.30 -13.46
CA VAL A 336 -30.24 -23.73 -13.16
C VAL A 336 -30.87 -23.93 -11.77
N LEU A 337 -30.46 -23.11 -10.80
CA LEU A 337 -31.14 -22.99 -9.51
C LEU A 337 -32.13 -21.84 -9.58
N ASP A 338 -33.31 -22.07 -9.01
CA ASP A 338 -34.33 -21.05 -8.87
C ASP A 338 -33.94 -19.99 -7.81
N PRO A 339 -34.51 -18.78 -7.85
CA PRO A 339 -34.14 -17.70 -6.92
C PRO A 339 -34.30 -18.07 -5.45
N LYS A 340 -35.30 -18.89 -5.08
CA LYS A 340 -35.53 -19.31 -3.70
C LYS A 340 -34.39 -20.19 -3.21
N THR A 341 -34.02 -21.21 -3.99
CA THR A 341 -32.87 -22.07 -3.66
C THR A 341 -31.58 -21.26 -3.52
N LYS A 342 -31.34 -20.29 -4.42
CA LYS A 342 -30.16 -19.43 -4.33
C LYS A 342 -30.16 -18.56 -3.07
N GLU A 343 -31.30 -18.01 -2.69
CA GLU A 343 -31.41 -17.19 -1.48
C GLU A 343 -31.16 -18.03 -0.22
N LEU A 344 -31.66 -19.27 -0.16
CA LEU A 344 -31.38 -20.20 0.94
C LEU A 344 -29.88 -20.51 1.07
N ILE A 345 -29.19 -20.72 -0.06
CA ILE A 345 -27.73 -20.92 -0.08
C ILE A 345 -27.00 -19.68 0.45
N LEU A 346 -27.34 -18.50 -0.04
CA LEU A 346 -26.73 -17.25 0.40
C LEU A 346 -26.94 -17.00 1.89
N LEU A 347 -28.15 -17.28 2.40
CA LEU A 347 -28.47 -17.17 3.81
C LEU A 347 -27.64 -18.14 4.67
N ALA A 348 -27.43 -19.39 4.22
CA ALA A 348 -26.52 -20.34 4.90
C ALA A 348 -25.08 -19.82 4.94
N LEU A 349 -24.55 -19.30 3.82
CA LEU A 349 -23.20 -18.76 3.75
C LEU A 349 -23.02 -17.55 4.67
N VAL A 350 -24.03 -16.69 4.75
CA VAL A 350 -24.05 -15.52 5.62
C VAL A 350 -24.08 -15.90 7.10
N ILE A 351 -24.90 -16.88 7.47
CA ILE A 351 -24.94 -17.44 8.84
C ILE A 351 -23.58 -18.05 9.19
N MET A 352 -22.99 -18.82 8.28
CA MET A 352 -21.66 -19.41 8.45
C MET A 352 -20.56 -18.35 8.60
N ALA A 353 -20.62 -17.28 7.81
CA ALA A 353 -19.69 -16.15 7.89
C ALA A 353 -19.89 -15.28 9.16
N ARG A 354 -21.03 -15.43 9.86
CA ARG A 354 -21.41 -14.65 11.05
C ARG A 354 -21.42 -13.14 10.79
N CYS A 355 -21.91 -12.73 9.61
CA CYS A 355 -22.03 -11.32 9.23
C CYS A 355 -23.40 -10.77 9.64
N GLU A 356 -23.44 -9.98 10.72
CA GLU A 356 -24.69 -9.37 11.26
C GLU A 356 -25.49 -8.52 10.24
N PRO A 357 -24.89 -7.55 9.51
CA PRO A 357 -25.67 -6.77 8.54
C PRO A 357 -26.16 -7.63 7.37
N CYS A 358 -25.38 -8.64 6.97
CA CYS A 358 -25.73 -9.53 5.88
C CYS A 358 -26.93 -10.42 6.25
N ILE A 359 -26.97 -10.99 7.46
CA ILE A 359 -28.07 -11.89 7.87
C ILE A 359 -29.38 -11.12 7.91
N GLN A 360 -29.36 -9.85 8.33
CA GLN A 360 -30.54 -8.99 8.32
C GLN A 360 -31.06 -8.74 6.90
N ALA A 361 -30.16 -8.39 5.96
CA ALA A 361 -30.53 -8.14 4.57
C ALA A 361 -31.12 -9.39 3.89
N HIS A 362 -30.47 -10.55 4.06
CA HIS A 362 -30.92 -11.81 3.47
C HIS A 362 -32.16 -12.38 4.17
N TYR A 363 -32.32 -12.19 5.49
CA TYR A 363 -33.56 -12.56 6.19
C TYR A 363 -34.76 -11.73 5.71
N LYS A 364 -34.58 -10.41 5.54
CA LYS A 364 -35.62 -9.54 4.99
C LYS A 364 -35.98 -9.94 3.55
N LYS A 365 -34.99 -10.26 2.73
CA LYS A 365 -35.21 -10.70 1.36
C LYS A 365 -35.92 -12.06 1.30
N ALA A 366 -35.48 -13.03 2.12
CA ALA A 366 -36.10 -14.35 2.23
C ALA A 366 -37.58 -14.25 2.65
N THR A 367 -37.90 -13.44 3.65
CA THR A 367 -39.28 -13.21 4.09
C THR A 367 -40.13 -12.53 3.01
N GLN A 368 -39.59 -11.54 2.29
CA GLN A 368 -40.26 -10.92 1.14
C GLN A 368 -40.53 -11.91 -0.01
N MET A 369 -39.67 -12.92 -0.16
CA MET A 369 -39.84 -14.01 -1.14
C MET A 369 -40.82 -15.10 -0.66
N GLY A 370 -41.41 -14.96 0.53
CA GLY A 370 -42.33 -15.94 1.11
C GLY A 370 -41.65 -17.20 1.65
N ILE A 371 -40.34 -17.15 1.90
CA ILE A 371 -39.61 -18.24 2.57
C ILE A 371 -40.06 -18.28 4.03
N SER A 372 -40.47 -19.46 4.50
CA SER A 372 -40.97 -19.65 5.86
C SER A 372 -39.85 -19.62 6.90
N GLN A 373 -40.19 -19.29 8.15
CA GLN A 373 -39.22 -19.34 9.25
C GLN A 373 -38.66 -20.76 9.46
N ALA A 374 -39.45 -21.81 9.18
CA ALA A 374 -38.98 -23.19 9.27
C ALA A 374 -37.87 -23.49 8.26
N GLU A 375 -38.02 -23.01 7.02
CA GLU A 375 -36.99 -23.15 5.99
C GLU A 375 -35.72 -22.36 6.35
N ILE A 376 -35.87 -21.18 6.95
CA ILE A 376 -34.74 -20.37 7.44
C ILE A 376 -34.02 -21.08 8.60
N ASP A 377 -34.77 -21.66 9.54
CA ASP A 377 -34.20 -22.46 10.64
C ASP A 377 -33.45 -23.69 10.11
N GLU A 378 -33.98 -24.38 9.09
CA GLU A 378 -33.31 -25.54 8.48
C GLU A 378 -32.01 -25.15 7.75
N VAL A 379 -32.01 -24.04 7.01
CA VAL A 379 -30.78 -23.45 6.43
C VAL A 379 -29.75 -23.13 7.52
N ALA A 380 -30.19 -22.55 8.63
CA ALA A 380 -29.31 -22.28 9.75
C ALA A 380 -28.75 -23.57 10.35
N TRP A 381 -29.53 -24.64 10.47
CA TRP A 381 -29.04 -25.94 10.93
C TRP A 381 -27.99 -26.53 9.98
N CYS A 382 -28.15 -26.40 8.66
CA CYS A 382 -27.12 -26.78 7.70
C CYS A 382 -25.81 -26.01 7.95
N ALA A 383 -25.88 -24.69 8.16
CA ALA A 383 -24.71 -23.88 8.48
C ALA A 383 -24.09 -24.25 9.83
N ILE A 384 -24.92 -24.50 10.86
CA ILE A 384 -24.48 -24.92 12.20
C ILE A 384 -23.81 -26.29 12.17
N ALA A 385 -24.30 -27.23 11.36
CA ALA A 385 -23.69 -28.54 11.22
C ALA A 385 -22.23 -28.44 10.72
N MET A 386 -21.92 -27.46 9.87
CA MET A 386 -20.57 -27.20 9.38
C MET A 386 -19.75 -26.30 10.31
N GLY A 387 -20.38 -25.31 10.93
CA GLY A 387 -19.71 -24.26 11.70
C GLY A 387 -19.69 -24.43 13.23
N GLY A 388 -20.40 -25.44 13.74
CA GLY A 388 -20.43 -25.80 15.16
C GLY A 388 -21.06 -24.74 16.08
N ALA A 389 -20.71 -24.82 17.36
CA ALA A 389 -21.28 -23.98 18.42
C ALA A 389 -21.20 -22.46 18.16
N PRO A 390 -20.12 -21.90 17.59
CA PRO A 390 -20.05 -20.46 17.32
C PRO A 390 -21.12 -19.96 16.34
N VAL A 391 -21.46 -20.76 15.31
CA VAL A 391 -22.51 -20.41 14.34
C VAL A 391 -23.89 -20.55 14.97
N MET A 392 -24.09 -21.55 15.84
CA MET A 392 -25.32 -21.71 16.61
C MET A 392 -25.58 -20.52 17.53
N MET A 393 -24.55 -20.06 18.24
CA MET A 393 -24.67 -18.91 19.13
C MET A 393 -25.04 -17.64 18.36
N PHE A 394 -24.37 -17.38 17.23
CA PHE A 394 -24.68 -16.25 16.35
C PHE A 394 -26.13 -16.29 15.87
N TYR A 395 -26.59 -17.44 15.36
CA TYR A 395 -27.98 -17.57 14.89
C TYR A 395 -29.01 -17.42 16.01
N ASN A 396 -28.74 -17.95 17.20
CA ASN A 396 -29.60 -17.78 18.37
C ASN A 396 -29.69 -16.33 18.84
N GLU A 397 -28.58 -15.57 18.77
CA GLU A 397 -28.58 -14.14 19.07
C GLU A 397 -29.42 -13.36 18.06
N PHE A 398 -29.29 -13.67 16.78
CA PHE A 398 -30.13 -13.10 15.73
C PHE A 398 -31.62 -13.38 15.96
N LYS A 399 -32.00 -14.62 16.33
CA LYS A 399 -33.39 -14.97 16.67
C LYS A 399 -33.92 -14.16 17.86
N LYS A 400 -33.10 -13.96 18.90
CA LYS A 400 -33.49 -13.12 20.04
C LYS A 400 -33.75 -11.67 19.61
N LYS A 401 -32.91 -11.11 18.75
CA LYS A 401 -33.10 -9.75 18.21
C LYS A 401 -34.39 -9.63 17.38
N LEU A 402 -34.75 -10.67 16.63
CA LEU A 402 -36.04 -10.75 15.92
C LEU A 402 -37.22 -10.76 16.88
N GLU A 403 -37.17 -11.60 17.92
CA GLU A 403 -38.23 -11.71 18.94
C GLU A 403 -38.43 -10.41 19.72
N ASN A 404 -37.35 -9.69 19.99
CA ASN A 404 -37.37 -8.41 20.71
C ASN A 404 -37.77 -7.21 19.82
N GLY A 405 -37.93 -7.39 18.50
CA GLY A 405 -38.26 -6.28 17.58
C GLY A 405 -37.12 -5.28 17.33
N GLU A 406 -35.89 -5.63 17.71
CA GLU A 406 -34.69 -4.76 17.66
C GLU A 406 -34.16 -4.54 16.22
N LEU A 407 -34.77 -5.18 15.23
CA LEU A 407 -34.35 -5.14 13.81
C LEU A 407 -35.12 -4.11 12.97
N THR A 408 -35.90 -3.24 13.61
CA THR A 408 -36.67 -2.19 12.91
C THR A 408 -35.85 -0.91 12.77
N ASN A 409 -35.46 -0.61 11.52
CA ASN A 409 -34.79 0.60 11.01
C ASN A 409 -33.26 0.55 10.87
N ALA A 410 -32.78 -0.16 9.84
CA ALA A 410 -31.52 0.19 9.17
C ALA A 410 -31.85 0.59 7.71
N PRO A 411 -31.29 1.69 7.18
CA PRO A 411 -31.55 2.12 5.81
C PRO A 411 -31.10 1.04 4.81
N SER A 412 -31.97 0.77 3.83
CA SER A 412 -31.66 -0.08 2.69
C SER A 412 -30.66 0.63 1.77
N ALA A 413 -29.38 0.50 2.05
CA ALA A 413 -28.32 0.91 1.12
C ALA A 413 -27.09 0.03 1.34
N CYS A 414 -27.09 -1.14 0.73
CA CYS A 414 -25.86 -1.84 0.37
C CYS A 414 -26.17 -2.71 -0.85
N CYS A 415 -26.10 -2.09 -2.03
CA CYS A 415 -25.97 -2.73 -3.34
C CYS A 415 -24.96 -1.92 -4.13
#